data_AF-A0A967W5C0-F1
#
_entry.id   AF-A0A967W5C0-F1
#
_cell.length_a   1.000
_cell.length_b   1.000
_cell.length_c   1.000
_cell.angle_alpha   90.00
_cell.angle_beta   90.00
_cell.angle_gamma   90.00
#
_symmetry.space_group_name_H-M   'P 1'
#
loop_
_entity.id
_entity.type
_entity.pdbx_description
1 polymer ?
#
loop_
_entity_poly.entity_id
_entity_poly.type
_entity_poly.pdbx_seq_one_letter_code
_entity_poly.pdbx_strand_id
1 'polypeptide(L)' 'NPRGIHHELWVHAVGCRKFFNITRNTVSYEILETYRMGEQPRFTAEH' A
#
# COMPACT_ATOMS: atom_id res chain seq x y z
N ASN A 1 -9.17 8.48 -7.18
CA ASN A 1 -9.06 8.77 -5.74
C ASN A 1 -10.11 7.97 -4.98
N PRO A 2 -9.94 6.63 -4.84
CA PRO A 2 -10.91 5.79 -4.15
C PRO A 2 -10.89 6.08 -2.65
N ARG A 3 -12.08 6.14 -2.05
CA ARG A 3 -12.25 6.24 -0.60
C ARG A 3 -12.25 4.81 -0.02
N GLY A 4 -11.36 4.53 0.93
CA GLY A 4 -11.24 3.22 1.56
C GLY A 4 -9.93 2.53 1.22
N ILE A 5 -9.95 1.19 1.07
CA ILE A 5 -8.73 0.40 0.81
C ILE A 5 -8.12 0.79 -0.53
N HIS A 6 -6.82 1.12 -0.52
CA HIS A 6 -6.08 1.50 -1.71
C HIS A 6 -4.68 0.87 -1.73
N HIS A 7 -4.22 0.52 -2.94
CA HIS A 7 -2.88 -0.01 -3.18
C HIS A 7 -1.99 1.11 -3.74
N GLU A 8 -0.94 1.43 -3.00
CA GLU A 8 -0.05 2.55 -3.31
C GLU A 8 1.38 2.05 -3.53
N LEU A 9 2.15 2.82 -4.30
CA LEU A 9 3.58 2.61 -4.51
C LEU A 9 4.37 3.63 -3.70
N TRP A 10 5.19 3.17 -2.76
CA TRP A 10 5.98 4.02 -1.88
C TRP A 10 7.48 3.80 -2.09
N VAL A 11 8.30 4.79 -1.75
CA VAL A 11 9.76 4.71 -1.81
C VAL A 11 10.38 5.08 -0.47
N HIS A 12 11.32 4.27 0.02
CA HIS A 12 12.07 4.61 1.24
C HIS A 12 13.21 5.59 0.92
N ALA A 13 12.84 6.83 0.59
CA ALA A 13 13.73 7.84 0.03
C ALA A 13 14.93 8.18 0.93
N VAL A 14 14.70 8.26 2.25
CA VAL A 14 15.74 8.59 3.25
C VAL A 14 16.52 7.34 3.72
N GLY A 15 16.24 6.17 3.12
CA GLY A 15 16.90 4.91 3.45
C GLY A 15 17.40 4.19 2.22
N CYS A 16 16.90 2.98 1.99
CA CYS A 16 17.42 2.09 0.96
C CYS A 16 17.04 2.50 -0.48
N ARG A 17 16.23 3.54 -0.68
CA ARG A 17 15.74 4.04 -1.97
C ARG A 17 15.02 2.99 -2.83
N LYS A 18 14.55 1.91 -2.21
CA LYS A 18 13.76 0.88 -2.89
C LYS A 18 12.28 1.24 -2.88
N PHE A 19 11.62 0.86 -3.97
CA PHE A 19 10.17 0.91 -4.08
C PHE A 19 9.54 -0.34 -3.45
N PHE A 20 8.37 -0.17 -2.85
CA PHE A 20 7.54 -1.24 -2.33
C PHE A 20 6.06 -0.84 -2.41
N ASN A 21 5.18 -1.83 -2.35
CA ASN A 21 3.75 -1.58 -2.36
C ASN A 21 3.19 -1.59 -0.93
N ILE A 22 2.10 -0.86 -0.74
CA ILE A 22 1.38 -0.78 0.52
C ILE A 22 -0.11 -0.83 0.27
N THR A 23 -0.84 -1.54 1.14
CA THR A 23 -2.29 -1.43 1.22
C THR A 23 -2.64 -0.52 2.40
N ARG A 24 -3.30 0.60 2.11
CA ARG A 24 -3.65 1.63 3.09
C ARG A 24 -5.12 2.02 2.96
N ASN A 25 -5.80 2.23 4.07
CA ASN A 25 -7.13 2.83 4.07
C ASN A 25 -6.99 4.36 3.95
N THR A 26 -7.50 4.95 2.87
CA THR A 26 -7.37 6.39 2.60
C THR A 26 -8.27 7.28 3.48
N VAL A 27 -9.15 6.70 4.31
CA VAL A 27 -9.98 7.42 5.30
C VAL A 27 -9.36 7.41 6.69
N SER A 28 -9.01 6.22 7.20
CA SER A 28 -8.43 6.07 8.55
C SER A 28 -6.92 6.24 8.59
N TYR A 29 -6.27 6.18 7.43
CA TYR A 29 -4.81 6.14 7.26
C TYR A 29 -4.11 4.92 7.86
N GLU A 30 -4.89 3.90 8.24
CA GLU A 30 -4.36 2.62 8.67
C GLU A 30 -3.60 1.92 7.53
N ILE A 31 -2.40 1.44 7.83
CA ILE A 31 -1.59 0.60 6.95
C ILE A 31 -1.94 -0.85 7.28
N LEU A 32 -2.56 -1.55 6.33
CA LEU A 32 -3.01 -2.93 6.51
C LEU A 32 -1.89 -3.93 6.23
N GLU A 33 -1.08 -3.67 5.20
CA GLU A 33 0.09 -4.48 4.87
C GLU A 33 1.08 -3.74 3.97
N THR A 34 2.31 -4.27 3.92
CA THR A 34 3.33 -3.96 2.93
C THR A 34 3.75 -5.23 2.20
N TYR A 35 4.07 -5.12 0.92
CA TYR A 35 4.48 -6.27 0.11
C TYR A 35 5.47 -5.86 -0.98
N ARG A 36 6.21 -6.84 -1.52
CA ARG A 36 7.25 -6.58 -2.51
C ARG A 36 6.63 -6.23 -3.87
N MET A 37 7.46 -5.61 -4.70
CA MET A 37 7.11 -5.39 -6.10
C MET A 37 6.85 -6.74 -6.78
N GLY A 38 5.73 -6.84 -7.51
CA GLY A 38 5.32 -8.06 -8.19
C GLY A 38 4.52 -9.05 -7.33
N GLU A 39 4.44 -8.84 -6.02
CA GLU A 39 3.55 -9.63 -5.15
C GLU A 39 2.12 -9.08 -5.21
N GLN A 40 1.14 -9.96 -4.96
CA GLN A 40 -0.27 -9.59 -4.88
C GLN A 40 -0.65 -9.19 -3.45
N PRO A 41 -1.49 -8.17 -3.25
CA PRO A 41 -2.02 -7.82 -1.94
C PRO A 41 -2.96 -8.90 -1.42
N ARG A 42 -3.04 -9.06 -0.10
CA ARG A 42 -4.00 -9.92 0.59
C ARG A 42 -5.27 -9.18 0.96
N PHE A 43 -5.18 -7.87 1.21
CA PHE A 43 -6.33 -7.04 1.57
C PHE A 43 -6.79 -6.24 0.35
N THR A 44 -7.91 -6.62 -0.26
CA THR A 44 -8.55 -5.84 -1.33
C THR A 44 -9.85 -5.21 -0.83
N ALA A 45 -10.32 -4.16 -1.51
CA ALA A 45 -11.66 -3.65 -1.23
C ALA A 45 -12.69 -4.77 -1.49
N GLU A 46 -13.53 -5.07 -0.50
CA GLU A 46 -14.72 -5.89 -0.73
C GLU A 46 -15.65 -5.12 -1.69
N HIS A 47 -16.34 -5.86 -2.57
CA HIS A 47 -17.27 -5.30 -3.55
C HIS A 47 -18.46 -4.58 -2.90
#